data_AF-A0A3D0Z4X7-F1
#
_entry.id   AF-A0A3D0Z4X7-F1
#
_cell.length_a   1.000
_cell.length_b   1.000
_cell.length_c   1.000
_cell.angle_alpha   90.00
_cell.angle_beta   90.00
_cell.angle_gamma   90.00
#
_symmetry.space_group_name_H-M   'P 1'
#
loop_
_entity.id
_entity.type
_entity.pdbx_description
1 polymer ?
#
loop_
_entity_poly.entity_id
_entity_poly.type
_entity_poly.pdbx_seq_one_letter_code
_entity_poly.pdbx_strand_id
1 'polypeptide(L)'
;MSEQNEKRMISDTGYEVKQAFRINGKEILLAEDMSAKQNMFYLVCQYTENGILCEYSQGVGSDDYLEALQEFTDRIGKEAAAVQAERDALNLPADLFTSEHCYPHDYGEGIDGEVVAIRADVFSPEYRRGDCQLVLVDGGNGSRANPNGHAVYCYHLNDGKHTRFERHDVLGVVRPEAIPDWAKEGLARVQAERGKPTEEKEFAGNYEIIDRIEAGQKVFALGYCEKAAQPYGTWQGYKQSRGNFDWGHYFSDRETATSDLHKRAGEEQKRLDAKKRSDGAR
;
A
#
# COMPACT_ATOMS: atom_id res chain seq x y z
N MET A 1 30.77 -20.60 25.75
CA MET A 1 29.42 -20.94 25.25
C MET A 1 29.28 -20.22 23.92
N SER A 2 29.65 -20.87 22.81
CA SER A 2 29.50 -20.30 21.48
C SER A 2 28.01 -20.33 21.14
N GLU A 3 27.38 -19.16 21.05
CA GLU A 3 26.06 -19.03 20.43
C GLU A 3 26.15 -19.67 19.04
N GLN A 4 25.47 -20.81 18.86
CA GLN A 4 25.24 -21.34 17.53
C GLN A 4 24.31 -20.33 16.85
N ASN A 5 24.88 -19.42 16.08
CA ASN A 5 24.12 -18.53 15.23
C ASN A 5 23.37 -19.42 14.23
N GLU A 6 22.05 -19.56 14.40
CA GLU A 6 21.22 -20.33 13.50
C GLU A 6 21.41 -19.78 12.08
N LYS A 7 21.72 -20.68 11.14
CA LYS A 7 21.86 -20.33 9.73
C LYS A 7 20.51 -19.83 9.22
N ARG A 8 20.46 -18.59 8.75
CA ARG A 8 19.27 -18.06 8.09
C ARG A 8 19.20 -18.64 6.67
N MET A 9 18.18 -19.45 6.41
CA MET A 9 17.93 -20.06 5.11
C MET A 9 16.85 -19.29 4.35
N ILE A 10 16.93 -19.24 3.02
CA ILE A 10 15.82 -18.79 2.17
C ILE A 10 14.81 -19.94 2.09
N SER A 11 13.54 -19.67 2.45
CA SER A 11 12.48 -20.68 2.58
C SER A 11 12.32 -21.52 1.32
N ASP A 12 12.16 -22.83 1.49
CA ASP A 12 11.98 -23.80 0.40
C ASP A 12 13.13 -23.84 -0.63
N THR A 13 14.33 -23.40 -0.21
CA THR A 13 15.55 -23.49 -1.01
C THR A 13 16.73 -24.07 -0.21
N GLY A 14 17.87 -24.31 -0.87
CA GLY A 14 19.13 -24.68 -0.24
C GLY A 14 20.05 -23.51 0.12
N TYR A 15 19.65 -22.26 -0.17
CA TYR A 15 20.53 -21.10 -0.03
C TYR A 15 20.59 -20.56 1.40
N GLU A 16 21.81 -20.46 1.93
CA GLU A 16 22.13 -19.84 3.21
C GLU A 16 22.42 -18.35 3.02
N VAL A 17 21.70 -17.48 3.73
CA VAL A 17 21.92 -16.03 3.69
C VAL A 17 23.26 -15.70 4.33
N LYS A 18 24.15 -15.07 3.56
CA LYS A 18 25.48 -14.64 4.01
C LYS A 18 25.56 -13.17 4.30
N GLN A 19 24.89 -12.37 3.48
CA GLN A 19 24.77 -10.93 3.68
C GLN A 19 23.31 -10.53 3.57
N ALA A 20 22.91 -9.57 4.40
CA ALA A 20 21.59 -8.98 4.39
C ALA A 20 21.72 -7.49 4.68
N PHE A 21 20.99 -6.66 3.93
CA PHE A 21 20.98 -5.22 4.12
C PHE A 21 19.55 -4.69 4.01
N ARG A 22 19.07 -4.04 5.08
CA ARG A 22 17.74 -3.45 5.12
C ARG A 22 17.78 -1.97 4.73
N ILE A 23 16.95 -1.58 3.77
CA ILE A 23 16.81 -0.21 3.29
C ILE A 23 15.44 -0.03 2.62
N ASN A 24 14.81 1.13 2.80
CA ASN A 24 13.56 1.49 2.12
C ASN A 24 12.43 0.47 2.37
N GLY A 25 12.33 -0.04 3.60
CA GLY A 25 11.35 -1.07 3.98
C GLY A 25 11.58 -2.47 3.38
N LYS A 26 12.66 -2.66 2.62
CA LYS A 26 13.04 -3.93 1.99
C LYS A 26 14.31 -4.47 2.62
N GLU A 27 14.53 -5.76 2.50
CA GLU A 27 15.81 -6.38 2.84
C GLU A 27 16.40 -7.05 1.59
N ILE A 28 17.57 -6.61 1.17
CA ILE A 28 18.30 -7.21 0.05
C ILE A 28 19.23 -8.27 0.63
N LEU A 29 19.22 -9.47 0.05
CA LEU A 29 19.97 -10.63 0.53
C LEU A 29 20.95 -11.11 -0.53
N LEU A 30 22.13 -11.55 -0.09
CA LEU A 30 23.07 -12.37 -0.85
C LEU A 30 23.26 -13.69 -0.11
N ALA A 31 22.96 -14.78 -0.79
CA ALA A 31 22.93 -16.13 -0.25
C ALA A 31 23.74 -17.10 -1.12
N GLU A 32 24.18 -18.21 -0.53
CA GLU A 32 24.97 -19.23 -1.22
C GLU A 32 24.39 -20.64 -1.03
N ASP A 33 24.48 -21.47 -2.07
CA ASP A 33 24.27 -22.92 -2.05
C ASP A 33 25.27 -23.58 -3.01
N MET A 34 26.38 -24.09 -2.47
CA MET A 34 27.41 -24.76 -3.27
C MET A 34 26.94 -26.11 -3.86
N SER A 35 25.77 -26.59 -3.46
CA SER A 35 25.13 -27.79 -4.01
C SER A 35 24.05 -27.48 -5.05
N ALA A 36 23.83 -26.19 -5.36
CA ALA A 36 22.83 -25.75 -6.31
C ALA A 36 23.04 -26.35 -7.71
N LYS A 37 21.92 -26.69 -8.36
CA LYS A 37 21.92 -27.23 -9.73
C LYS A 37 22.30 -26.13 -10.72
N GLN A 38 22.85 -26.54 -11.87
CA GLN A 38 23.25 -25.62 -12.96
C GLN A 38 24.30 -24.58 -12.55
N ASN A 39 25.11 -24.89 -11.53
CA ASN A 39 26.16 -24.03 -10.98
C ASN A 39 25.69 -22.68 -10.40
N MET A 40 24.39 -22.51 -10.12
CA MET A 40 23.85 -21.28 -9.55
C MET A 40 24.20 -21.17 -8.06
N PHE A 41 25.48 -21.00 -7.73
CA PHE A 41 25.94 -21.10 -6.34
C PHE A 41 25.55 -19.89 -5.51
N TYR A 42 25.28 -18.75 -6.14
CA TYR A 42 24.97 -17.50 -5.47
C TYR A 42 23.57 -17.03 -5.86
N LEU A 43 22.84 -16.47 -4.90
CA LEU A 43 21.50 -15.93 -5.10
C LEU A 43 21.40 -14.55 -4.47
N VAL A 44 20.98 -13.57 -5.26
CA VAL A 44 20.53 -12.26 -4.77
C VAL A 44 19.01 -12.21 -4.81
N CYS A 45 18.37 -11.86 -3.71
CA CYS A 45 16.92 -11.71 -3.65
C CYS A 45 16.49 -10.58 -2.73
N GLN A 46 15.22 -10.21 -2.82
CA GLN A 46 14.58 -9.26 -1.93
C GLN A 46 13.68 -10.02 -0.95
N TYR A 47 13.74 -9.65 0.32
CA TYR A 47 12.81 -10.08 1.36
C TYR A 47 11.94 -8.89 1.80
N THR A 48 10.64 -9.13 1.87
CA THR A 48 9.65 -8.20 2.41
C THR A 48 8.76 -8.91 3.40
N GLU A 49 8.50 -8.24 4.53
CA GLU A 49 7.63 -8.73 5.60
C GLU A 49 6.35 -7.89 5.62
N ASN A 50 5.21 -8.55 5.46
CA ASN A 50 3.87 -7.96 5.46
C ASN A 50 3.02 -8.64 6.54
N GLY A 51 3.37 -8.40 7.81
CA GLY A 51 2.71 -9.02 8.96
C GLY A 51 3.03 -10.52 9.05
N ILE A 52 2.05 -11.38 8.80
CA ILE A 52 2.21 -12.85 8.86
C ILE A 52 2.83 -13.40 7.56
N LEU A 53 2.71 -12.66 6.46
CA LEU A 53 3.24 -13.07 5.18
C LEU A 53 4.66 -12.53 5.01
N CYS A 54 5.57 -13.43 4.67
CA CYS A 54 6.92 -13.08 4.24
C CYS A 54 7.10 -13.54 2.80
N GLU A 55 7.75 -12.71 1.98
CA GLU A 55 7.97 -13.01 0.57
C GLU A 55 9.44 -12.81 0.21
N TYR A 56 10.01 -13.84 -0.40
CA TYR A 56 11.25 -13.75 -1.14
C TYR A 56 10.91 -13.54 -2.63
N SER A 57 11.38 -12.45 -3.21
CA SER A 57 11.08 -12.06 -4.58
C SER A 57 12.33 -11.59 -5.33
N GLN A 58 12.18 -11.43 -6.65
CA GLN A 58 13.23 -10.91 -7.53
C GLN A 58 14.56 -11.69 -7.44
N GLY A 59 14.48 -13.01 -7.26
CA GLY A 59 15.65 -13.88 -7.16
C GLY A 59 16.44 -13.90 -8.47
N VAL A 60 17.73 -13.56 -8.38
CA VAL A 60 18.70 -13.67 -9.46
C VAL A 60 19.83 -14.57 -8.98
N GLY A 61 19.97 -15.74 -9.60
CA GLY A 61 21.11 -16.62 -9.31
C GLY A 61 22.27 -16.33 -10.25
N SER A 62 23.49 -16.62 -9.80
CA SER A 62 24.71 -16.55 -10.60
C SER A 62 25.68 -17.66 -10.16
N ASP A 63 26.52 -18.11 -11.09
CA ASP A 63 27.66 -18.98 -10.82
C ASP A 63 28.95 -18.21 -10.48
N ASP A 64 28.95 -16.88 -10.67
CA ASP A 64 30.05 -15.97 -10.37
C ASP A 64 29.74 -15.10 -9.14
N TYR A 65 30.63 -15.15 -8.15
CA TYR A 65 30.47 -14.40 -6.91
C TYR A 65 30.56 -12.88 -7.11
N LEU A 66 31.43 -12.40 -8.02
CA LEU A 66 31.59 -10.97 -8.28
C LEU A 66 30.36 -10.39 -8.97
N GLU A 67 29.75 -11.13 -9.90
CA GLU A 67 28.48 -10.73 -10.51
C GLU A 67 27.35 -10.66 -9.48
N ALA A 68 27.23 -11.67 -8.61
CA ALA A 68 26.25 -11.68 -7.53
C ALA A 68 26.48 -10.53 -6.53
N LEU A 69 27.74 -10.24 -6.19
CA LEU A 69 28.09 -9.12 -5.31
C LEU A 69 27.76 -7.77 -5.94
N GLN A 70 28.01 -7.60 -7.24
CA GLN A 70 27.64 -6.39 -7.98
C GLN A 70 26.13 -6.18 -7.98
N GLU A 71 25.35 -7.21 -8.31
CA GLU A 71 23.88 -7.15 -8.29
C GLU A 71 23.36 -6.80 -6.89
N PHE A 72 23.94 -7.39 -5.84
CA PHE A 72 23.61 -7.08 -4.45
C PHE A 72 23.85 -5.61 -4.11
N THR A 73 25.04 -5.08 -4.43
CA THR A 73 25.37 -3.67 -4.14
C THR A 73 24.58 -2.69 -5.00
N ASP A 74 24.28 -3.04 -6.25
CA ASP A 74 23.50 -2.20 -7.16
C ASP A 74 22.06 -2.04 -6.68
N ARG A 75 21.44 -3.10 -6.17
CA ARG A 75 20.10 -3.02 -5.55
C ARG A 75 20.09 -2.09 -4.34
N ILE A 76 21.09 -2.21 -3.46
CA ILE A 76 21.21 -1.30 -2.30
C ILE A 76 21.35 0.15 -2.78
N GLY A 77 22.20 0.39 -3.78
CA GLY A 77 22.40 1.72 -4.37
C GLY A 77 21.11 2.29 -4.98
N LYS A 78 20.33 1.48 -5.70
CA LYS A 78 19.04 1.87 -6.27
C LYS A 78 18.02 2.27 -5.19
N GLU A 79 17.90 1.47 -4.13
CA GLU A 79 16.99 1.80 -3.02
C GLU A 79 17.44 3.05 -2.26
N ALA A 80 18.75 3.22 -2.03
CA ALA A 80 19.28 4.44 -1.41
C ALA A 80 19.01 5.69 -2.26
N ALA A 81 19.20 5.61 -3.58
CA ALA A 81 18.89 6.68 -4.50
C ALA A 81 17.39 7.01 -4.54
N ALA A 82 16.52 5.98 -4.44
CA ALA A 82 15.07 6.18 -4.38
C ALA A 82 14.64 6.92 -3.11
N VAL A 83 15.18 6.56 -1.94
CA VAL A 83 14.92 7.27 -0.68
C VAL A 83 15.43 8.72 -0.75
N GLN A 84 16.61 8.94 -1.35
CA GLN A 84 17.12 10.30 -1.53
C GLN A 84 16.22 11.13 -2.45
N ALA A 85 15.75 10.55 -3.55
CA ALA A 85 14.83 11.22 -4.46
C ALA A 85 13.48 11.56 -3.81
N GLU A 86 12.93 10.68 -2.97
CA GLU A 86 11.70 10.96 -2.19
C GLU A 86 11.91 12.15 -1.24
N ARG A 87 13.04 12.20 -0.54
CA ARG A 87 13.40 13.32 0.35
C ARG A 87 13.57 14.62 -0.42
N ASP A 88 14.26 14.59 -1.55
CA ASP A 88 14.49 15.77 -2.38
C ASP A 88 13.17 16.29 -2.98
N ALA A 89 12.25 15.39 -3.33
CA ALA A 89 10.93 15.75 -3.83
C ALA A 89 10.04 16.40 -2.77
N LEU A 90 10.08 15.90 -1.53
CA LEU A 90 9.36 16.51 -0.40
C LEU A 90 10.01 17.83 0.03
N ASN A 91 11.35 17.89 -0.01
CA ASN A 91 12.15 19.05 0.40
C ASN A 91 11.76 19.61 1.78
N LEU A 92 11.55 18.71 2.75
CA LEU A 92 11.12 19.05 4.11
C LEU A 92 12.30 19.07 5.10
N PRO A 93 12.18 19.84 6.20
CA PRO A 93 13.22 19.90 7.23
C PRO A 93 13.47 18.55 7.90
N ALA A 94 14.73 18.26 8.19
CA ALA A 94 15.15 17.00 8.81
C ALA A 94 15.23 17.07 10.35
N ASP A 95 15.20 18.28 10.94
CA ASP A 95 15.40 18.51 12.36
C ASP A 95 14.37 17.75 13.20
N LEU A 96 14.86 16.98 14.19
CA LEU A 96 14.02 16.08 14.96
C LEU A 96 13.09 16.81 15.93
N PHE A 97 11.86 16.32 16.03
CA PHE A 97 10.97 16.63 17.14
C PHE A 97 11.40 15.83 18.37
N THR A 98 11.77 16.57 19.42
CA THR A 98 12.07 16.06 20.76
C THR A 98 10.91 16.31 21.73
N SER A 99 11.01 15.80 22.96
CA SER A 99 10.01 15.98 24.02
C SER A 99 9.71 17.45 24.34
N GLU A 100 10.62 18.38 24.05
CA GLU A 100 10.42 19.82 24.27
C GLU A 100 9.28 20.39 23.41
N HIS A 101 9.05 19.80 22.23
CA HIS A 101 7.99 20.19 21.29
C HIS A 101 6.62 19.60 21.66
N CYS A 102 6.57 18.71 22.66
CA CYS A 102 5.38 17.94 22.99
C CYS A 102 4.84 18.27 24.39
N TYR A 103 3.56 17.98 24.61
CA TYR A 103 3.04 17.77 25.95
C TYR A 103 3.55 16.44 26.52
N PRO A 104 3.67 16.30 27.85
CA PRO A 104 4.01 15.04 28.48
C PRO A 104 3.08 13.92 27.99
N HIS A 105 3.66 12.77 27.66
CA HIS A 105 2.90 11.63 27.18
C HIS A 105 2.12 10.96 28.32
N ASP A 106 0.86 11.37 28.48
CA ASP A 106 -0.06 10.83 29.48
C ASP A 106 -0.94 9.73 28.88
N TYR A 107 -0.97 8.55 29.51
CA TYR A 107 -1.84 7.44 29.12
C TYR A 107 -3.29 7.62 29.63
N GLY A 108 -3.51 8.51 30.59
CA GLY A 108 -4.84 8.88 31.08
C GLY A 108 -5.66 9.68 30.06
N GLU A 109 -5.00 10.28 29.07
CA GLU A 109 -5.62 11.13 28.05
C GLU A 109 -5.65 10.44 26.67
N GLY A 110 -6.74 10.71 25.94
CA GLY A 110 -6.87 10.30 24.55
C GLY A 110 -6.03 11.17 23.62
N ILE A 111 -5.59 10.60 22.49
CA ILE A 111 -4.85 11.30 21.43
C ILE A 111 -5.60 11.19 20.09
N ASP A 112 -6.87 10.79 20.11
CA ASP A 112 -7.67 10.63 18.90
C ASP A 112 -7.88 11.97 18.20
N GLY A 113 -7.55 12.06 16.91
CA GLY A 113 -7.61 13.31 16.15
C GLY A 113 -6.48 14.32 16.44
N GLU A 114 -5.55 13.99 17.34
CA GLU A 114 -4.42 14.85 17.67
C GLU A 114 -3.26 14.69 16.70
N VAL A 115 -2.46 15.75 16.56
CA VAL A 115 -1.15 15.67 15.89
C VAL A 115 -0.12 15.24 16.93
N VAL A 116 0.51 14.09 16.68
CA VAL A 116 1.51 13.52 17.58
C VAL A 116 2.85 13.37 16.87
N ALA A 117 3.92 13.45 17.65
CA ALA A 117 5.25 13.08 17.18
C ALA A 117 5.52 11.61 17.55
N ILE A 118 6.03 10.83 16.61
CA ILE A 118 6.57 9.49 16.85
C ILE A 118 8.06 9.62 17.20
N ARG A 119 8.58 8.79 18.10
CA ARG A 119 10.01 8.82 18.42
C ARG A 119 10.86 8.46 17.21
N ALA A 120 11.98 9.16 17.04
CA ALA A 120 12.89 8.93 15.93
C ALA A 120 13.50 7.52 15.91
N ASP A 121 13.67 6.87 17.06
CA ASP A 121 14.28 5.54 17.17
C ASP A 121 13.39 4.38 16.67
N VAL A 122 12.08 4.64 16.54
CA VAL A 122 11.10 3.71 15.96
C VAL A 122 11.32 3.54 14.46
N PHE A 123 11.86 4.56 13.79
CA PHE A 123 12.10 4.55 12.35
C PHE A 123 13.42 3.87 11.99
N SER A 124 13.45 3.23 10.81
CA SER A 124 14.71 2.82 10.17
C SER A 124 15.65 4.03 9.99
N PRO A 125 16.98 3.85 10.01
CA PRO A 125 17.95 4.95 9.94
C PRO A 125 17.66 5.99 8.86
N GLU A 126 17.22 5.56 7.69
CA GLU A 126 16.88 6.39 6.54
C GLU A 126 15.56 7.18 6.68
N TYR A 127 14.76 6.95 7.73
CA TYR A 127 13.55 7.70 8.05
C TYR A 127 13.61 8.37 9.43
N ARG A 128 14.76 8.38 10.11
CA ARG A 128 14.96 9.09 11.38
C ARG A 128 15.12 10.58 11.17
N ARG A 129 14.04 11.24 10.76
CA ARG A 129 14.01 12.65 10.40
C ARG A 129 12.71 13.31 10.88
N GLY A 130 12.75 14.60 11.17
CA GLY A 130 11.59 15.34 11.70
C GLY A 130 10.37 15.33 10.80
N ASP A 131 10.59 15.42 9.48
CA ASP A 131 9.54 15.32 8.47
C ASP A 131 8.79 13.97 8.49
N CYS A 132 9.42 12.89 8.97
CA CYS A 132 8.76 11.59 9.12
C CYS A 132 8.01 11.43 10.46
N GLN A 133 8.30 12.24 11.48
CA GLN A 133 7.82 12.02 12.85
C GLN A 133 6.37 12.45 13.08
N LEU A 134 5.88 13.45 12.35
CA LEU A 134 4.56 14.03 12.62
C LEU A 134 3.44 13.25 11.93
N VAL A 135 2.47 12.81 12.73
CA VAL A 135 1.31 12.05 12.26
C VAL A 135 0.00 12.59 12.84
N LEU A 136 -1.08 12.53 12.07
CA LEU A 136 -2.44 12.72 12.56
C LEU A 136 -3.01 11.38 13.02
N VAL A 137 -3.44 11.28 14.27
CA VAL A 137 -4.09 10.07 14.79
C VAL A 137 -5.51 9.93 14.24
N ASP A 138 -5.82 8.74 13.72
CA ASP A 138 -7.11 8.35 13.12
C ASP A 138 -7.88 7.30 13.94
N GLY A 139 -7.28 6.75 15.00
CA GLY A 139 -7.97 5.83 15.89
C GLY A 139 -7.13 4.68 16.41
N GLY A 140 -7.83 3.59 16.75
CA GLY A 140 -7.25 2.40 17.36
C GLY A 140 -7.43 2.35 18.87
N ASN A 141 -7.25 1.17 19.45
CA ASN A 141 -7.43 1.01 20.91
C ASN A 141 -6.41 1.81 21.72
N GLY A 142 -5.22 2.04 21.17
CA GLY A 142 -4.14 2.82 21.79
C GLY A 142 -4.33 4.33 21.71
N SER A 143 -5.23 4.83 20.86
CA SER A 143 -5.52 6.27 20.80
C SER A 143 -6.39 6.74 21.97
N ARG A 144 -7.11 5.84 22.64
CA ARG A 144 -8.03 6.18 23.72
C ARG A 144 -7.32 6.45 25.05
N ALA A 145 -8.00 7.19 25.92
CA ALA A 145 -7.64 7.30 27.33
C ALA A 145 -7.67 5.93 28.02
N ASN A 146 -6.69 5.67 28.88
CA ASN A 146 -6.52 4.40 29.61
C ASN A 146 -6.65 3.16 28.69
N PRO A 147 -5.79 3.05 27.65
CA PRO A 147 -5.99 2.10 26.58
C PRO A 147 -5.70 0.66 27.02
N ASN A 148 -6.61 -0.26 26.68
CA ASN A 148 -6.44 -1.72 26.90
C ASN A 148 -5.60 -2.40 25.80
N GLY A 149 -5.26 -1.69 24.73
CA GLY A 149 -4.40 -2.18 23.66
C GLY A 149 -3.60 -1.03 23.06
N HIS A 150 -2.50 -1.31 22.38
CA HIS A 150 -1.52 -0.28 22.03
C HIS A 150 -1.64 0.26 20.60
N ALA A 151 -2.42 -0.36 19.71
CA ALA A 151 -2.50 0.07 18.32
C ALA A 151 -3.02 1.51 18.16
N VAL A 152 -2.24 2.36 17.48
CA VAL A 152 -2.58 3.72 17.06
C VAL A 152 -2.50 3.78 15.53
N TYR A 153 -3.62 4.01 14.86
CA TYR A 153 -3.67 4.23 13.42
C TYR A 153 -3.54 5.73 13.14
N CYS A 154 -2.79 6.08 12.11
CA CYS A 154 -2.47 7.48 11.84
C CYS A 154 -2.04 7.71 10.38
N TYR A 155 -2.08 8.97 9.98
CA TYR A 155 -1.59 9.46 8.69
C TYR A 155 -0.33 10.28 8.87
N HIS A 156 0.71 9.98 8.11
CA HIS A 156 1.90 10.82 8.03
C HIS A 156 1.58 12.19 7.44
N LEU A 157 2.06 13.27 8.05
CA LEU A 157 1.76 14.62 7.57
C LEU A 157 2.64 15.06 6.39
N ASN A 158 3.80 14.43 6.18
CA ASN A 158 4.67 14.74 5.04
C ASN A 158 4.05 14.23 3.72
N ASP A 159 3.58 12.98 3.67
CA ASP A 159 3.14 12.32 2.43
C ASP A 159 1.68 11.87 2.43
N GLY A 160 0.99 11.88 3.58
CA GLY A 160 -0.39 11.42 3.72
C GLY A 160 -0.55 9.90 3.80
N LYS A 161 0.53 9.10 3.86
CA LYS A 161 0.42 7.64 3.95
C LYS A 161 -0.19 7.23 5.30
N HIS A 162 -1.14 6.30 5.25
CA HIS A 162 -1.74 5.70 6.44
C HIS A 162 -0.87 4.57 6.99
N THR A 163 -0.66 4.53 8.30
CA THR A 163 0.17 3.55 8.99
C THR A 163 -0.35 3.23 10.38
N ARG A 164 0.36 2.34 11.08
CA ARG A 164 0.10 1.96 12.46
C ARG A 164 1.38 2.05 13.27
N PHE A 165 1.29 2.72 14.42
CA PHE A 165 2.29 2.67 15.48
C PHE A 165 1.68 2.08 16.75
N GLU A 166 2.53 1.81 17.75
CA GLU A 166 2.06 1.52 19.09
C GLU A 166 1.95 2.81 19.91
N ARG A 167 1.07 2.82 20.91
CA ARG A 167 0.92 3.96 21.83
C ARG A 167 2.23 4.30 22.52
N HIS A 168 3.04 3.27 22.82
CA HIS A 168 4.35 3.44 23.39
C HIS A 168 5.41 3.87 22.38
N ASP A 169 5.12 4.08 21.10
CA ASP A 169 6.01 4.69 20.09
C ASP A 169 5.85 6.21 20.01
N VAL A 170 4.72 6.71 20.51
CA VAL A 170 4.39 8.13 20.53
C VAL A 170 5.30 8.86 21.52
N LEU A 171 5.96 9.91 21.04
CA LEU A 171 6.75 10.84 21.85
C LEU A 171 5.85 11.78 22.67
N GLY A 172 4.75 12.24 22.08
CA GLY A 172 3.74 13.08 22.72
C GLY A 172 2.85 13.81 21.72
N VAL A 173 1.78 14.45 22.21
CA VAL A 173 0.98 15.39 21.42
C VAL A 173 1.80 16.64 21.17
N VAL A 174 1.94 17.03 19.91
CA VAL A 174 2.77 18.19 19.52
C VAL A 174 2.05 19.47 19.92
N ARG A 175 2.80 20.39 20.55
CA ARG A 175 2.24 21.69 20.93
C ARG A 175 1.85 22.48 19.68
N PRO A 176 0.72 23.19 19.66
CA PRO A 176 0.27 23.94 18.48
C PRO A 176 1.32 24.91 17.93
N GLU A 177 2.07 25.57 18.81
CA GLU A 177 3.16 26.49 18.46
C GLU A 177 4.39 25.81 17.83
N ALA A 178 4.56 24.51 18.06
CA ALA A 178 5.64 23.71 17.49
C ALA A 178 5.26 23.01 16.18
N ILE A 179 3.99 23.10 15.75
CA ILE A 179 3.54 22.52 14.47
C ILE A 179 4.01 23.43 13.32
N PRO A 180 4.90 22.96 12.42
CA PRO A 180 5.38 23.74 11.30
C PRO A 180 4.31 23.88 10.20
N ASP A 181 4.46 24.85 9.31
CA ASP A 181 3.46 25.15 8.29
C ASP A 181 3.23 23.99 7.32
N TRP A 182 4.29 23.27 6.90
CA TRP A 182 4.16 22.07 6.05
C TRP A 182 3.27 21.00 6.70
N ALA A 183 3.32 20.85 8.02
CA ALA A 183 2.51 19.87 8.74
C ALA A 183 1.04 20.32 8.84
N LYS A 184 0.78 21.64 8.94
CA LYS A 184 -0.58 22.20 8.86
C LYS A 184 -1.19 21.96 7.48
N GLU A 185 -0.40 22.15 6.42
CA GLU A 185 -0.81 21.83 5.05
C GLU A 185 -1.10 20.34 4.87
N GLY A 186 -0.21 19.47 5.38
CA GLY A 186 -0.40 18.02 5.40
C GLY A 186 -1.65 17.60 6.16
N LEU A 187 -1.91 18.23 7.31
CA LEU A 187 -3.11 18.00 8.12
C LEU A 187 -4.38 18.35 7.34
N ALA A 188 -4.41 19.52 6.70
CA ALA A 188 -5.54 19.94 5.86
C ALA A 188 -5.77 18.98 4.68
N ARG A 189 -4.69 18.51 4.04
CA ARG A 189 -4.75 17.51 2.97
C ARG A 189 -5.38 16.19 3.44
N VAL A 190 -4.87 15.62 4.54
CA VAL A 190 -5.38 14.36 5.11
C VAL A 190 -6.84 14.48 5.53
N GLN A 191 -7.23 15.58 6.19
CA GLN A 191 -8.62 15.82 6.58
C GLN A 191 -9.56 15.94 5.38
N ALA A 192 -9.13 16.61 4.32
CA ALA A 192 -9.90 16.71 3.07
C ALA A 192 -10.07 15.34 2.39
N GLU A 193 -9.06 14.47 2.43
CA GLU A 193 -9.16 13.12 1.89
C GLU A 193 -10.09 12.21 2.71
N ARG A 194 -10.03 12.28 4.04
CA ARG A 194 -10.95 11.54 4.94
C ARG A 194 -12.41 11.97 4.79
N GLY A 195 -12.64 13.24 4.44
CA GLY A 195 -13.98 13.78 4.17
C GLY A 195 -14.58 13.34 2.84
N LYS A 196 -13.80 12.74 1.93
CA LYS A 196 -14.35 12.17 0.70
C LYS A 196 -15.11 10.89 1.07
N PRO A 197 -16.36 10.70 0.63
CA PRO A 197 -17.02 9.41 0.79
C PRO A 197 -16.12 8.35 0.16
N THR A 198 -15.78 7.32 0.93
CA THR A 198 -15.09 6.14 0.40
C THR A 198 -15.96 5.62 -0.74
N GLU A 199 -15.48 5.68 -1.98
CA GLU A 199 -16.18 5.00 -3.07
C GLU A 199 -16.22 3.53 -2.66
N GLU A 200 -17.39 3.05 -2.25
CA GLU A 200 -17.60 1.63 -1.99
C GLU A 200 -17.25 0.91 -3.28
N LYS A 201 -16.09 0.25 -3.28
CA LYS A 201 -15.66 -0.58 -4.39
C LYS A 201 -16.72 -1.66 -4.59
N GLU A 202 -17.38 -1.61 -5.74
CA GLU A 202 -18.35 -2.60 -6.14
C GLU A 202 -17.61 -3.75 -6.83
N PHE A 203 -18.04 -4.98 -6.60
CA PHE A 203 -17.41 -6.16 -7.17
C PHE A 203 -18.42 -7.06 -7.90
N ALA A 204 -17.98 -7.65 -9.02
CA ALA A 204 -18.63 -8.80 -9.64
C ALA A 204 -17.76 -10.04 -9.41
N GLY A 205 -18.04 -10.78 -8.34
CA GLY A 205 -17.14 -11.83 -7.86
C GLY A 205 -15.80 -11.23 -7.40
N ASN A 206 -14.70 -11.61 -8.06
CA ASN A 206 -13.34 -11.13 -7.74
C ASN A 206 -12.87 -9.95 -8.61
N TYR A 207 -13.76 -9.38 -9.42
CA TYR A 207 -13.46 -8.25 -10.31
C TYR A 207 -13.98 -6.95 -9.71
N GLU A 208 -13.09 -5.98 -9.48
CA GLU A 208 -13.45 -4.63 -9.05
C GLU A 208 -14.12 -3.90 -10.22
N ILE A 209 -15.31 -3.35 -10.02
CA ILE A 209 -16.03 -2.60 -11.06
C ILE A 209 -15.33 -1.26 -11.27
N ILE A 210 -14.78 -1.07 -12.48
CA ILE A 210 -13.99 0.09 -12.87
C ILE A 210 -14.73 1.02 -13.84
N ASP A 211 -15.81 0.58 -14.47
CA ASP A 211 -16.65 1.41 -15.35
C ASP A 211 -18.10 0.89 -15.41
N ARG A 212 -19.05 1.78 -15.73
CA ARG A 212 -20.47 1.43 -15.90
C ARG A 212 -21.19 2.30 -16.91
N ILE A 213 -22.14 1.70 -17.63
CA ILE A 213 -23.08 2.38 -18.50
C ILE A 213 -24.51 1.99 -18.14
N GLU A 214 -25.34 2.99 -17.90
CA GLU A 214 -26.76 2.79 -17.62
C GLU A 214 -27.60 2.87 -18.91
N ALA A 215 -28.48 1.88 -19.14
CA ALA A 215 -29.45 1.91 -20.22
C ALA A 215 -30.85 1.53 -19.69
N GLY A 216 -31.70 2.54 -19.46
CA GLY A 216 -33.02 2.36 -18.88
C GLY A 216 -32.97 1.87 -17.43
N GLN A 217 -33.46 0.66 -17.17
CA GLN A 217 -33.38 0.00 -15.85
C GLN A 217 -32.16 -0.92 -15.70
N LYS A 218 -31.44 -1.18 -16.80
CA LYS A 218 -30.25 -2.01 -16.81
C LYS A 218 -29.00 -1.18 -16.58
N VAL A 219 -28.00 -1.82 -15.99
CA VAL A 219 -26.63 -1.34 -15.87
C VAL A 219 -25.73 -2.35 -16.54
N PHE A 220 -24.74 -1.87 -17.30
CA PHE A 220 -23.66 -2.68 -17.82
C PHE A 220 -22.39 -2.24 -17.11
N ALA A 221 -21.61 -3.18 -16.61
CA ALA A 221 -20.44 -2.90 -15.80
C ALA A 221 -19.20 -3.58 -16.39
N LEU A 222 -18.06 -2.92 -16.31
CA LEU A 222 -16.74 -3.44 -16.63
C LEU A 222 -15.95 -3.57 -15.32
N GLY A 223 -15.33 -4.73 -15.10
CA GLY A 223 -14.51 -4.99 -13.93
C GLY A 223 -13.11 -5.49 -14.29
N TYR A 224 -12.20 -5.34 -13.33
CA TYR A 224 -10.79 -5.71 -13.45
C TYR A 224 -10.32 -6.61 -12.30
N CYS A 225 -9.52 -7.63 -12.63
CA CYS A 225 -8.86 -8.53 -11.69
C CYS A 225 -7.48 -8.91 -12.22
N GLU A 226 -6.42 -8.31 -11.68
CA GLU A 226 -5.03 -8.54 -12.11
C GLU A 226 -4.61 -10.01 -12.06
N LYS A 227 -5.16 -10.78 -11.11
CA LYS A 227 -4.82 -12.19 -10.87
C LYS A 227 -5.58 -13.17 -11.77
N ALA A 228 -6.55 -12.71 -12.55
CA ALA A 228 -7.35 -13.58 -13.40
C ALA A 228 -6.66 -13.83 -14.75
N ALA A 229 -6.81 -15.05 -15.30
CA ALA A 229 -6.30 -15.38 -16.63
C ALA A 229 -6.89 -14.47 -17.74
N GLN A 230 -8.08 -13.92 -17.50
CA GLN A 230 -8.72 -12.88 -18.30
C GLN A 230 -8.98 -11.68 -17.36
N PRO A 231 -8.08 -10.68 -17.33
CA PRO A 231 -8.12 -9.63 -16.30
C PRO A 231 -9.33 -8.71 -16.39
N TYR A 232 -10.04 -8.67 -17.51
CA TYR A 232 -11.21 -7.81 -17.70
C TYR A 232 -12.47 -8.64 -17.83
N GLY A 233 -13.58 -8.17 -17.28
CA GLY A 233 -14.89 -8.77 -17.50
C GLY A 233 -16.00 -7.74 -17.63
N THR A 234 -17.06 -8.06 -18.38
CA THR A 234 -18.26 -7.22 -18.50
C THR A 234 -19.51 -7.98 -18.09
N TRP A 235 -20.38 -7.33 -17.34
CA TRP A 235 -21.65 -7.90 -16.89
C TRP A 235 -22.82 -6.97 -17.17
N GLN A 236 -24.03 -7.51 -17.09
CA GLN A 236 -25.24 -6.69 -16.97
C GLN A 236 -25.89 -6.89 -15.60
N GLY A 237 -26.59 -5.88 -15.12
CA GLY A 237 -27.36 -5.90 -13.89
C GLY A 237 -28.52 -4.91 -13.98
N TYR A 238 -29.12 -4.61 -12.84
CA TYR A 238 -30.23 -3.67 -12.73
C TYR A 238 -29.90 -2.57 -11.73
N LYS A 239 -30.38 -1.35 -12.00
CA LYS A 239 -30.11 -0.17 -11.13
C LYS A 239 -30.51 -0.38 -9.67
N GLN A 240 -31.53 -1.20 -9.44
CA GLN A 240 -32.08 -1.46 -8.11
C GLN A 240 -31.39 -2.66 -7.41
N SER A 241 -30.48 -3.35 -8.09
CA SER A 241 -29.84 -4.58 -7.60
C SER A 241 -28.32 -4.40 -7.59
N ARG A 242 -27.84 -3.46 -6.76
CA ARG A 242 -26.39 -3.22 -6.57
C ARG A 242 -25.67 -4.54 -6.25
N GLY A 243 -24.56 -4.80 -6.94
CA GLY A 243 -23.74 -6.01 -6.79
C GLY A 243 -24.29 -7.29 -7.43
N ASN A 244 -25.53 -7.31 -7.95
CA ASN A 244 -26.06 -8.48 -8.65
C ASN A 244 -25.85 -8.34 -10.16
N PHE A 245 -24.80 -9.00 -10.63
CA PHE A 245 -24.35 -8.98 -12.01
C PHE A 245 -24.47 -10.36 -12.65
N ASP A 246 -25.04 -10.41 -13.84
CA ASP A 246 -25.25 -11.61 -14.64
C ASP A 246 -24.65 -11.46 -16.05
N TRP A 247 -24.56 -12.57 -16.79
CA TRP A 247 -24.08 -12.59 -18.18
C TRP A 247 -22.68 -11.97 -18.34
N GLY A 248 -21.71 -12.55 -17.64
CA GLY A 248 -20.30 -12.17 -17.68
C GLY A 248 -19.62 -12.56 -19.00
N HIS A 249 -18.98 -11.61 -19.67
CA HIS A 249 -18.00 -11.87 -20.74
C HIS A 249 -16.60 -11.50 -20.23
N TYR A 250 -15.57 -12.25 -20.62
CA TYR A 250 -14.21 -12.08 -20.08
C TYR A 250 -13.20 -11.85 -21.20
N PHE A 251 -12.21 -10.99 -20.95
CA PHE A 251 -11.28 -10.47 -21.95
C PHE A 251 -9.86 -10.33 -21.38
N SER A 252 -8.88 -10.45 -22.27
CA SER A 252 -7.45 -10.32 -21.96
C SER A 252 -6.98 -8.88 -21.97
N ASP A 253 -7.72 -7.99 -22.65
CA ASP A 253 -7.38 -6.58 -22.81
C ASP A 253 -8.57 -5.66 -22.55
N ARG A 254 -8.26 -4.43 -22.12
CA ARG A 254 -9.25 -3.43 -21.74
C ARG A 254 -10.07 -2.92 -22.91
N GLU A 255 -9.45 -2.81 -24.09
CA GLU A 255 -10.08 -2.19 -25.26
C GLU A 255 -11.25 -3.05 -25.76
N THR A 256 -11.04 -4.36 -25.88
CA THR A 256 -12.08 -5.31 -26.27
C THR A 256 -13.21 -5.35 -25.25
N ALA A 257 -12.89 -5.39 -23.96
CA ALA A 257 -13.88 -5.34 -22.89
C ALA A 257 -14.70 -4.04 -22.91
N THR A 258 -14.04 -2.91 -23.14
CA THR A 258 -14.69 -1.59 -23.29
C THR A 258 -15.60 -1.57 -24.52
N SER A 259 -15.20 -2.17 -25.63
CA SER A 259 -16.02 -2.28 -26.83
C SER A 259 -17.27 -3.12 -26.60
N ASP A 260 -17.14 -4.27 -25.92
CA ASP A 260 -18.28 -5.11 -25.52
C ASP A 260 -19.26 -4.36 -24.60
N LEU A 261 -18.74 -3.64 -23.59
CA LEU A 261 -19.52 -2.79 -22.69
C LEU A 261 -20.39 -1.79 -23.47
N HIS A 262 -19.77 -1.01 -24.35
CA HIS A 262 -20.47 -0.01 -25.16
C HIS A 262 -21.47 -0.64 -26.13
N LYS A 263 -21.11 -1.77 -26.74
CA LYS A 263 -22.00 -2.49 -27.65
C LYS A 263 -23.27 -2.95 -26.95
N ARG A 264 -23.15 -3.63 -25.79
CA ARG A 264 -24.28 -4.15 -25.02
C ARG A 264 -25.19 -3.04 -24.52
N ALA A 265 -24.60 -1.96 -24.01
CA ALA A 265 -25.36 -0.78 -23.60
C ALA A 265 -26.08 -0.12 -24.77
N GLY A 266 -25.43 0.01 -25.93
CA GLY A 266 -26.00 0.59 -27.14
C GLY A 266 -27.14 -0.27 -27.73
N GLU A 267 -27.04 -1.59 -27.68
CA GLU A 267 -28.09 -2.51 -28.10
C GLU A 267 -29.34 -2.37 -27.22
N GLU A 268 -29.16 -2.29 -25.90
CA GLU A 268 -30.27 -2.06 -24.96
C GLU A 268 -30.92 -0.69 -25.20
N GLN A 269 -30.13 0.37 -25.44
CA GLN A 269 -30.68 1.69 -25.75
C GLN A 269 -31.53 1.66 -27.02
N LYS A 270 -31.05 1.03 -28.10
CA LYS A 270 -31.82 0.85 -29.35
C LYS A 270 -33.13 0.09 -29.11
N ARG A 271 -33.11 -0.94 -28.25
CA ARG A 271 -34.30 -1.72 -27.87
C ARG A 271 -35.33 -0.86 -27.14
N LEU A 272 -34.88 0.00 -26.23
CA LEU A 272 -35.73 0.92 -25.49
C LEU A 272 -36.35 1.98 -26.42
N ASP A 273 -35.57 2.52 -27.35
CA ASP A 273 -36.05 3.51 -28.32
C ASP A 273 -37.07 2.93 -29.30
N ALA A 274 -36.85 1.70 -29.77
CA ALA A 274 -37.82 0.99 -30.60
C ALA A 274 -39.15 0.76 -29.87
N LYS A 275 -39.10 0.36 -28.59
CA LYS A 275 -40.29 0.16 -27.74
C LYS A 275 -41.07 1.47 -27.52
N LYS A 276 -40.37 2.58 -27.26
CA LYS A 276 -41.02 3.90 -27.13
C LYS A 276 -41.75 4.31 -28.41
N ARG A 277 -41.16 4.04 -29.59
CA ARG A 277 -41.79 4.34 -30.88
C ARG A 277 -43.04 3.50 -31.15
N SER A 278 -43.06 2.23 -30.74
CA SER A 278 -44.26 1.39 -30.86
C SER A 278 -45.37 1.79 -29.89
N ASP A 279 -45.00 2.17 -28.67
CA ASP A 279 -45.96 2.52 -27.61
C ASP A 279 -46.55 3.94 -27.83
N GLY A 280 -45.80 4.85 -28.44
CA GLY A 280 -46.26 6.21 -28.80
C GLY A 280 -47.02 6.32 -30.13
N ALA A 281 -47.15 5.22 -30.88
CA ALA A 281 -47.92 5.15 -32.12
C ALA A 281 -49.35 4.60 -31.91
N ARG A 282 -49.77 4.43 -30.65
CA ARG A 282 -51.08 3.92 -30.24
C ARG A 282 -51.92 4.99 -29.55
#